data_AF-A0A7V9KMZ5-F1
#
_entry.id   AF-A0A7V9KMZ5-F1
#
_cell.length_a   1.000
_cell.length_b   1.000
_cell.length_c   1.000
_cell.angle_alpha   90.00
_cell.angle_beta   90.00
_cell.angle_gamma   90.00
#
_symmetry.space_group_name_H-M   'P 1'
#
loop_
_entity.id
_entity.type
_entity.pdbx_description
1 polymer ?
#
loop_
_entity_poly.entity_id
_entity_poly.type
_entity_poly.pdbx_seq_one_letter_code
_entity_poly.pdbx_strand_id
1 'polypeptide(L)'
;MFRIKASYTEQLELRTTIERAREFFSEFRNFVDLMPGIESIRKEAGGIMRWMVRAEVPVIGAVHASFAVEKTEDRPERLEWSPARSEAKNYLRYAAAFEERGHKVLVRIAQHVELRRSHGRDLHTLAGLIGEGAISAEMQKRVSEMIKTFLERAQAKLEAEPDCEQQAV
;
A
#
# COMPACT_ATOMS: atom_id res chain seq x y z
N MET A 1 -0.24 18.98 -17.21
CA MET A 1 -0.25 17.53 -16.94
C MET A 1 -0.96 17.35 -15.62
N PHE A 2 -2.06 16.61 -15.62
CA PHE A 2 -2.97 16.47 -14.49
C PHE A 2 -2.46 15.41 -13.51
N ARG A 3 -2.28 15.77 -12.24
CA ARG A 3 -1.68 14.88 -11.23
C ARG A 3 -2.57 14.75 -10.00
N ILE A 4 -2.79 13.51 -9.59
CA ILE A 4 -3.57 13.18 -8.40
C ILE A 4 -2.63 12.47 -7.46
N LYS A 5 -2.48 12.98 -6.24
CA LYS A 5 -1.50 12.46 -5.28
C LYS A 5 -2.17 12.09 -3.97
N ALA A 6 -1.71 11.00 -3.38
CA ALA A 6 -2.00 10.62 -2.01
C ALA A 6 -0.73 10.09 -1.35
N SER A 7 -0.47 10.49 -0.12
CA SER A 7 0.64 10.04 0.70
C SER A 7 0.12 9.64 2.06
N TYR A 8 0.52 8.48 2.54
CA TYR A 8 0.12 7.96 3.83
C TYR A 8 1.36 7.51 4.60
N THR A 9 1.38 7.84 5.89
CA THR A 9 2.42 7.38 6.81
C THR A 9 1.76 7.05 8.14
N GLU A 10 2.05 5.87 8.68
CA GLU A 10 1.58 5.45 10.00
C GLU A 10 2.62 4.55 10.66
N GLN A 11 2.49 4.37 11.97
CA GLN A 11 3.28 3.42 12.74
C GLN A 11 2.35 2.52 13.53
N LEU A 12 2.72 1.24 13.63
CA LEU A 12 1.97 0.21 14.31
C LEU A 12 2.91 -0.58 15.22
N GLU A 13 2.54 -0.77 16.48
CA GLU A 13 3.23 -1.70 17.37
C GLU A 13 2.55 -3.06 17.33
N LEU A 14 3.33 -4.12 17.16
CA LEU A 14 2.86 -5.50 17.07
C LEU A 14 3.52 -6.36 18.13
N ARG A 15 2.74 -7.21 18.80
CA ARG A 15 3.27 -8.27 19.68
C ARG A 15 3.68 -9.50 18.87
N THR A 16 4.81 -9.42 18.18
CA THR A 16 5.35 -10.49 17.33
C THR A 16 6.87 -10.32 17.17
N THR A 17 7.53 -11.22 16.44
CA THR A 17 8.95 -11.12 16.08
C THR A 17 9.17 -10.28 14.82
N ILE A 18 10.37 -9.73 14.65
CA ILE A 18 10.69 -8.91 13.48
C ILE A 18 10.62 -9.73 12.18
N GLU A 19 11.03 -11.00 12.23
CA GLU A 19 10.97 -11.94 11.11
C GLU A 19 9.54 -12.14 10.64
N ARG A 20 8.61 -12.39 11.57
CA ARG A 20 7.21 -12.65 11.26
C ARG A 20 6.49 -11.41 10.77
N ALA A 21 6.74 -10.26 11.40
CA ALA A 21 6.23 -8.98 10.89
C ALA A 21 6.74 -8.73 9.46
N ARG A 22 8.04 -8.88 9.23
CA ARG A 22 8.64 -8.65 7.90
C ARG A 22 8.07 -9.61 6.85
N GLU A 23 7.97 -10.90 7.16
CA GLU A 23 7.40 -11.89 6.27
C GLU A 23 5.97 -11.51 5.89
N PHE A 24 5.15 -11.17 6.88
CA PHE A 24 3.76 -10.75 6.67
C PHE A 24 3.64 -9.56 5.73
N PHE A 25 4.40 -8.49 5.96
CA PHE A 25 4.37 -7.27 5.15
C PHE A 25 5.09 -7.42 3.80
N SER A 26 5.78 -8.54 3.57
CA SER A 26 6.39 -8.90 2.28
C SER A 26 5.52 -9.81 1.42
N GLU A 27 4.55 -10.50 2.02
CA GLU A 27 3.64 -11.42 1.33
C GLU A 27 2.45 -10.66 0.73
N PHE A 28 2.41 -10.59 -0.61
CA PHE A 28 1.39 -9.87 -1.35
C PHE A 28 -0.03 -10.40 -1.15
N ARG A 29 -0.19 -11.69 -0.88
CA ARG A 29 -1.50 -12.26 -0.56
C ARG A 29 -2.14 -11.55 0.64
N ASN A 30 -1.35 -11.16 1.65
CA ASN A 30 -1.88 -10.40 2.78
C ASN A 30 -2.45 -9.04 2.37
N PHE A 31 -1.88 -8.37 1.35
CA PHE A 31 -2.44 -7.13 0.84
C PHE A 31 -3.74 -7.38 0.08
N VAL A 32 -3.79 -8.41 -0.77
CA VAL A 32 -5.01 -8.75 -1.53
C VAL A 32 -6.15 -9.15 -0.59
N ASP A 33 -5.85 -9.94 0.44
CA ASP A 33 -6.87 -10.46 1.36
C ASP A 33 -7.35 -9.42 2.36
N LEU A 34 -6.46 -8.52 2.81
CA LEU A 34 -6.74 -7.64 3.96
C LEU A 34 -6.94 -6.18 3.57
N MET A 35 -6.32 -5.68 2.48
CA MET A 35 -6.46 -4.30 2.05
C MET A 35 -7.64 -4.14 1.09
N PRO A 36 -8.69 -3.38 1.47
CA PRO A 36 -9.84 -3.20 0.60
C PRO A 36 -9.43 -2.47 -0.68
N GLY A 37 -9.99 -2.89 -1.81
CA GLY A 37 -9.77 -2.28 -3.12
C GLY A 37 -8.53 -2.77 -3.87
N ILE A 38 -7.71 -3.65 -3.29
CA ILE A 38 -6.72 -4.42 -4.07
C ILE A 38 -7.43 -5.61 -4.70
N GLU A 39 -7.50 -5.66 -6.03
CA GLU A 39 -8.15 -6.76 -6.75
C GLU A 39 -7.21 -7.94 -6.96
N SER A 40 -5.97 -7.66 -7.34
CA SER A 40 -4.93 -8.69 -7.49
C SER A 40 -3.54 -8.08 -7.53
N ILE A 41 -2.55 -8.88 -7.15
CA ILE A 41 -1.14 -8.57 -7.36
C ILE A 41 -0.54 -9.73 -8.16
N ARG A 42 0.06 -9.43 -9.32
CA ARG A 42 0.60 -10.44 -10.24
C ARG A 42 2.08 -10.21 -10.46
N LYS A 43 2.86 -11.29 -10.48
CA LYS A 43 4.26 -11.28 -10.88
C LYS A 43 4.37 -11.26 -12.39
N GLU A 44 5.15 -10.32 -12.93
CA GLU A 44 5.48 -10.21 -14.34
C GLU A 44 6.96 -10.53 -14.58
N ALA A 45 7.37 -10.49 -15.85
CA ALA A 45 8.77 -10.64 -16.22
C ALA A 45 9.64 -9.55 -15.57
N GLY A 46 10.92 -9.85 -15.33
CA GLY A 46 11.88 -8.88 -14.79
C GLY A 46 11.69 -8.53 -13.31
N GLY A 47 10.91 -9.31 -12.55
CA GLY A 47 10.71 -9.07 -11.12
C GLY A 47 9.70 -7.96 -10.80
N ILE A 48 8.98 -7.48 -11.83
CA ILE A 48 7.92 -6.49 -11.67
C ILE A 48 6.70 -7.15 -11.04
N MET A 49 6.07 -6.46 -10.11
CA MET A 49 4.79 -6.82 -9.53
C MET A 49 3.76 -5.81 -10.00
N ARG A 50 2.68 -6.30 -10.62
CA ARG A 50 1.56 -5.48 -11.07
C ARG A 50 0.43 -5.53 -10.06
N TRP A 51 0.14 -4.39 -9.44
CA TRP A 51 -0.96 -4.21 -8.51
C TRP A 51 -2.18 -3.67 -9.27
N MET A 52 -3.27 -4.43 -9.26
CA MET A 52 -4.56 -4.04 -9.81
C MET A 52 -5.43 -3.53 -8.67
N VAL A 53 -5.83 -2.26 -8.74
CA VAL A 53 -6.55 -1.57 -7.69
C VAL A 53 -7.86 -1.03 -8.25
N ARG A 54 -8.95 -1.31 -7.54
CA ARG A 54 -10.28 -0.75 -7.76
C ARG A 54 -10.76 -0.06 -6.50
N ALA A 55 -11.02 1.23 -6.61
CA ALA A 55 -11.62 1.99 -5.52
C ALA A 55 -12.71 2.92 -6.05
N GLU A 56 -13.78 3.07 -5.29
CA GLU A 56 -14.73 4.16 -5.49
C GLU A 56 -14.17 5.39 -4.79
N VAL A 57 -13.93 6.46 -5.55
CA VAL A 57 -13.51 7.75 -5.00
C VAL A 57 -14.67 8.72 -5.14
N PRO A 58 -15.15 9.35 -4.04
CA PRO A 58 -16.20 10.35 -4.12
C PRO A 58 -15.89 11.41 -5.19
N VAL A 59 -16.92 11.86 -5.89
CA VAL A 59 -16.85 12.90 -6.95
C VAL A 59 -16.16 12.43 -8.26
N ILE A 60 -15.28 11.43 -8.21
CA ILE A 60 -14.56 10.89 -9.38
C ILE A 60 -15.26 9.63 -9.93
N GLY A 61 -15.86 8.84 -9.03
CA GLY A 61 -16.44 7.54 -9.33
C GLY A 61 -15.42 6.40 -9.25
N ALA A 62 -15.68 5.32 -9.97
CA ALA A 62 -14.86 4.13 -9.98
C ALA A 62 -13.48 4.41 -10.61
N VAL A 63 -12.42 4.27 -9.81
CA VAL A 63 -11.04 4.34 -10.26
C VAL A 63 -10.48 2.93 -10.39
N HIS A 64 -10.10 2.56 -11.60
CA HIS A 64 -9.29 1.37 -11.90
C HIS A 64 -7.88 1.78 -12.24
N ALA A 65 -6.92 1.34 -11.45
CA ALA A 65 -5.51 1.64 -11.64
C ALA A 65 -4.67 0.37 -11.60
N SER A 66 -3.73 0.28 -12.54
CA SER A 66 -2.65 -0.70 -12.55
C SER A 66 -1.37 0.03 -12.17
N PHE A 67 -0.64 -0.48 -11.19
CA PHE A 67 0.66 0.02 -10.78
C PHE A 67 1.72 -1.06 -11.01
N ALA A 68 2.74 -0.77 -11.81
CA ALA A 68 3.91 -1.62 -11.93
C ALA A 68 4.96 -1.19 -10.91
N VAL A 69 5.36 -2.10 -10.02
CA VAL A 69 6.38 -1.83 -8.99
C VAL A 69 7.49 -2.87 -9.03
N GLU A 70 8.69 -2.47 -8.60
CA GLU A 70 9.85 -3.34 -8.43
C GLU A 70 10.36 -3.23 -6.99
N LYS A 71 10.92 -4.34 -6.48
CA LYS A 71 11.52 -4.37 -5.14
C LYS A 71 12.83 -3.60 -5.18
N THR A 72 12.86 -2.43 -4.56
CA THR A 72 14.06 -1.58 -4.51
C THR A 72 14.85 -1.76 -3.22
N GLU A 73 14.23 -2.35 -2.18
CA GLU A 73 14.89 -2.66 -0.93
C GLU A 73 14.33 -3.93 -0.29
N ASP A 74 15.23 -4.78 0.20
CA ASP A 74 14.89 -6.06 0.82
C ASP A 74 15.87 -6.42 1.94
N ARG A 75 15.85 -5.63 3.01
CA ARG A 75 16.69 -5.82 4.21
C ARG A 75 15.83 -6.31 5.38
N PRO A 76 16.43 -6.89 6.43
CA PRO A 76 15.70 -7.29 7.63
C PRO A 76 14.92 -6.13 8.28
N GLU A 77 15.51 -4.95 8.31
CA GLU A 77 14.96 -3.75 8.92
C GLU A 77 14.08 -2.91 7.98
N ARG A 78 14.07 -3.23 6.68
CA ARG A 78 13.35 -2.42 5.68
C ARG A 78 13.00 -3.17 4.40
N LEU A 79 11.77 -2.98 3.97
CA LEU A 79 11.23 -3.41 2.68
C LEU A 79 10.80 -2.19 1.89
N GLU A 80 11.13 -2.13 0.60
CA GLU A 80 10.63 -1.08 -0.29
C GLU A 80 10.28 -1.62 -1.68
N TRP A 81 9.10 -1.20 -2.14
CA TRP A 81 8.62 -1.37 -3.51
C TRP A 81 8.42 0.02 -4.11
N SER A 82 9.06 0.27 -5.25
CA SER A 82 9.00 1.56 -5.95
C SER A 82 8.43 1.39 -7.35
N PRO A 83 7.97 2.47 -8.01
CA PRO A 83 7.49 2.38 -9.39
C PRO A 83 8.55 1.74 -10.29
N ALA A 84 8.15 0.77 -11.10
CA ALA A 84 9.02 0.15 -12.08
C ALA A 84 9.55 1.24 -13.04
N ARG A 85 10.78 1.09 -13.54
CA ARG A 85 11.41 2.10 -14.40
C ARG A 85 10.62 2.45 -15.66
N SER A 86 9.81 1.51 -16.15
CA SER A 86 8.95 1.67 -17.32
C SER A 86 7.62 2.37 -17.03
N GLU A 87 7.27 2.56 -15.76
CA GLU A 87 6.01 3.16 -15.34
C GLU A 87 6.04 4.69 -15.50
N ALA A 88 5.07 5.23 -16.24
CA ALA A 88 4.98 6.66 -16.55
C ALA A 88 3.64 7.30 -16.13
N LYS A 89 2.63 6.48 -15.81
CA LYS A 89 1.24 6.91 -15.62
C LYS A 89 0.75 6.76 -14.19
N ASN A 90 1.06 5.65 -13.52
CA ASN A 90 0.51 5.33 -12.21
C ASN A 90 1.63 4.89 -11.27
N TYR A 91 1.98 5.74 -10.30
CA TYR A 91 3.11 5.49 -9.43
C TYR A 91 2.59 5.00 -8.09
N LEU A 92 3.15 3.89 -7.63
CA LEU A 92 2.97 3.37 -6.29
C LEU A 92 4.35 3.18 -5.68
N ARG A 93 4.57 3.78 -4.51
CA ARG A 93 5.69 3.46 -3.64
C ARG A 93 5.16 2.98 -2.32
N TYR A 94 5.67 1.86 -1.83
CA TYR A 94 5.35 1.30 -0.53
C TYR A 94 6.66 0.97 0.18
N ALA A 95 6.80 1.44 1.41
CA ALA A 95 7.93 1.16 2.27
C ALA A 95 7.44 0.73 3.65
N ALA A 96 8.07 -0.29 4.20
CA ALA A 96 7.90 -0.73 5.57
C ALA A 96 9.26 -0.79 6.24
N ALA A 97 9.42 -0.11 7.37
CA ALA A 97 10.58 -0.23 8.22
C ALA A 97 10.21 -0.93 9.53
N PHE A 98 11.07 -1.81 9.99
CA PHE A 98 10.83 -2.68 11.14
C PHE A 98 11.88 -2.39 12.21
N GLU A 99 11.42 -2.21 13.44
CA GLU A 99 12.26 -1.88 14.58
C GLU A 99 11.86 -2.75 15.78
N GLU A 100 12.80 -3.53 16.30
CA GLU A 100 12.55 -4.35 17.48
C GLU A 100 12.46 -3.49 18.76
N ARG A 101 11.48 -3.79 19.61
CA ARG A 101 11.15 -3.06 20.83
C ARG A 101 10.85 -4.05 21.97
N GLY A 102 11.85 -4.80 22.39
CA GLY A 102 11.69 -5.88 23.37
C GLY A 102 10.83 -7.00 22.79
N HIS A 103 9.73 -7.36 23.44
CA HIS A 103 8.79 -8.38 22.94
C HIS A 103 7.77 -7.84 21.91
N LYS A 104 8.08 -6.72 21.26
CA LYS A 104 7.25 -6.07 20.26
C LYS A 104 8.09 -5.63 19.08
N VAL A 105 7.42 -5.39 17.96
CA VAL A 105 8.01 -4.75 16.77
C VAL A 105 7.23 -3.49 16.45
N LEU A 106 7.93 -2.39 16.25
CA LEU A 106 7.38 -1.17 15.67
C LEU A 106 7.54 -1.24 14.15
N VAL A 107 6.43 -1.19 13.43
CA VAL A 107 6.40 -1.14 11.98
C VAL A 107 6.03 0.27 11.54
N ARG A 108 6.88 0.91 10.74
CA ARG A 108 6.62 2.22 10.14
C ARG A 108 6.28 2.02 8.67
N ILE A 109 5.08 2.39 8.28
CA ILE A 109 4.57 2.25 6.92
C ILE A 109 4.55 3.62 6.24
N ALA A 110 5.01 3.66 5.01
CA ALA A 110 4.84 4.80 4.12
C ALA A 110 4.34 4.32 2.76
N GLN A 111 3.26 4.92 2.27
CA GLN A 111 2.73 4.64 0.94
C GLN A 111 2.48 5.94 0.19
N HIS A 112 2.94 6.00 -1.05
CA HIS A 112 2.72 7.12 -1.94
C HIS A 112 2.08 6.63 -3.23
N VAL A 113 1.00 7.28 -3.64
CA VAL A 113 0.26 7.01 -4.87
C VAL A 113 0.18 8.28 -5.69
N GLU A 114 0.54 8.20 -6.96
CA GLU A 114 0.35 9.29 -7.91
C GLU A 114 -0.28 8.77 -9.21
N LEU A 115 -1.41 9.35 -9.62
CA LEU A 115 -2.00 9.13 -10.93
C LEU A 115 -1.71 10.32 -11.83
N ARG A 116 -1.13 10.05 -12.99
CA ARG A 116 -0.74 11.02 -14.00
C ARG A 116 -1.62 10.88 -15.23
N ARG A 117 -2.25 11.97 -15.63
CA ARG A 117 -3.09 12.04 -16.82
C ARG A 117 -2.66 13.24 -17.68
N SER A 118 -2.86 13.14 -18.99
CA SER A 118 -2.59 14.27 -19.87
C SER A 118 -3.57 15.40 -19.57
N HIS A 119 -4.85 15.05 -19.36
CA HIS A 119 -5.94 15.96 -19.04
C HIS A 119 -6.81 15.40 -17.90
N GLY A 120 -7.47 16.28 -17.13
CA GLY A 120 -8.41 15.86 -16.08
C GLY A 120 -9.54 14.98 -16.61
N ARG A 121 -10.04 15.25 -17.84
CA ARG A 121 -11.07 14.43 -18.50
C ARG A 121 -10.68 12.97 -18.71
N ASP A 122 -9.39 12.65 -18.72
CA ASP A 122 -8.89 11.27 -18.84
C ASP A 122 -9.10 10.48 -17.52
N LEU A 123 -9.49 11.16 -16.44
CA LEU A 123 -9.94 10.57 -15.18
C LEU A 123 -11.47 10.55 -15.11
N HIS A 124 -12.10 11.70 -15.31
CA HIS A 124 -13.56 11.88 -15.28
C HIS A 124 -13.94 13.16 -16.05
N THR A 125 -15.08 13.17 -16.75
CA THR A 125 -15.49 14.27 -17.63
C THR A 125 -15.43 15.65 -16.96
N LEU A 126 -15.81 15.73 -15.68
CA LEU A 126 -15.82 16.98 -14.90
C LEU A 126 -14.55 17.23 -14.07
N ALA A 127 -13.57 16.32 -14.10
CA ALA A 127 -12.38 16.45 -13.24
C ALA A 127 -11.54 17.70 -13.53
N GLY A 128 -11.59 18.22 -14.76
CA GLY A 128 -10.95 19.49 -15.10
C GLY A 128 -11.58 20.70 -14.39
N LEU A 129 -12.87 20.63 -14.04
CA LEU A 129 -13.58 21.68 -13.30
C LEU A 129 -13.41 21.55 -11.79
N ILE A 130 -13.37 20.31 -11.28
CA ILE A 130 -13.16 20.03 -9.85
C ILE A 130 -11.73 20.41 -9.43
N GLY A 131 -10.76 20.21 -10.31
CA GLY A 131 -9.36 20.55 -10.09
C GLY A 131 -8.56 19.46 -9.38
N GLU A 132 -7.24 19.46 -9.62
CA GLU A 132 -6.29 18.46 -9.11
C GLU A 132 -6.26 18.38 -7.59
N GLY A 133 -6.38 19.53 -6.90
CA GLY A 133 -6.30 19.61 -5.44
C GLY A 133 -7.46 18.92 -4.73
N ALA A 134 -8.71 19.21 -5.14
CA ALA A 134 -9.90 18.59 -4.55
C ALA A 134 -9.92 17.08 -4.82
N ILE A 135 -9.57 16.67 -6.03
CA ILE A 135 -9.45 15.26 -6.41
C ILE A 135 -8.34 14.55 -5.61
N SER A 136 -7.19 15.19 -5.40
CA SER A 136 -6.12 14.64 -4.57
C SER A 136 -6.55 14.49 -3.11
N ALA A 137 -7.34 15.43 -2.58
CA ALA A 137 -7.86 15.33 -1.22
C ALA A 137 -8.83 14.16 -1.04
N GLU A 138 -9.72 13.91 -2.00
CA GLU A 138 -10.61 12.74 -1.95
C GLU A 138 -9.85 11.42 -2.14
N MET A 139 -8.87 11.39 -3.06
CA MET A 139 -7.97 10.24 -3.20
C MET A 139 -7.19 9.97 -1.91
N GLN A 140 -6.69 11.02 -1.26
CA GLN A 140 -5.97 10.92 0.01
C GLN A 140 -6.84 10.28 1.09
N LYS A 141 -8.09 10.73 1.26
CA LYS A 141 -9.03 10.13 2.23
C LYS A 141 -9.21 8.64 1.94
N ARG A 142 -9.47 8.29 0.67
CA ARG A 142 -9.72 6.91 0.27
C ARG A 142 -8.51 6.00 0.51
N VAL A 143 -7.31 6.44 0.14
CA VAL A 143 -6.06 5.71 0.37
C VAL A 143 -5.81 5.54 1.87
N SER A 144 -6.02 6.60 2.67
CA SER A 144 -5.90 6.52 4.13
C SER A 144 -6.86 5.49 4.74
N GLU A 145 -8.12 5.46 4.32
CA GLU A 145 -9.11 4.47 4.78
C GLU A 145 -8.71 3.04 4.43
N MET A 146 -8.24 2.81 3.20
CA MET A 146 -7.79 1.49 2.75
C MET A 146 -6.61 0.99 3.57
N ILE A 147 -5.60 1.84 3.79
CA ILE A 147 -4.40 1.47 4.53
C ILE A 147 -4.71 1.28 6.01
N LYS A 148 -5.51 2.17 6.62
CA LYS A 148 -5.91 2.02 8.02
C LYS A 148 -6.64 0.70 8.26
N THR A 149 -7.60 0.36 7.39
CA THR A 149 -8.32 -0.92 7.45
C THR A 149 -7.37 -2.11 7.31
N PHE A 150 -6.39 -2.01 6.41
CA PHE A 150 -5.36 -3.03 6.25
C PHE A 150 -4.53 -3.21 7.52
N LEU A 151 -4.06 -2.12 8.14
CA LEU A 151 -3.22 -2.16 9.34
C LEU A 151 -3.97 -2.69 10.56
N GLU A 152 -5.25 -2.32 10.74
CA GLU A 152 -6.12 -2.87 11.77
C GLU A 152 -6.28 -4.40 11.62
N ARG A 153 -6.51 -4.88 10.39
CA ARG A 153 -6.62 -6.32 10.09
C ARG A 153 -5.29 -7.05 10.22
N ALA A 154 -4.18 -6.42 9.82
CA ALA A 154 -2.85 -6.96 9.95
C ALA A 154 -2.47 -7.15 11.42
N GLN A 155 -2.75 -6.15 12.26
CA GLN A 155 -2.56 -6.24 13.71
C GLN A 155 -3.36 -7.41 14.29
N ALA A 156 -4.66 -7.47 13.99
CA ALA A 156 -5.51 -8.54 14.48
C ALA A 156 -4.99 -9.92 14.08
N LYS A 157 -4.53 -10.10 12.83
CA LYS A 157 -4.00 -11.38 12.35
C LYS A 157 -2.66 -11.75 12.98
N LEU A 158 -1.73 -10.79 13.09
CA LEU A 158 -0.40 -11.04 13.65
C LEU A 158 -0.43 -11.29 15.16
N GLU A 159 -1.36 -10.68 15.89
CA GLU A 159 -1.50 -10.87 17.34
C GLU A 159 -2.42 -12.04 17.71
N ALA A 160 -3.27 -12.52 16.80
CA ALA A 160 -4.19 -13.65 17.05
C ALA A 160 -3.54 -15.04 16.96
N GLU A 161 -2.41 -15.18 16.26
CA GLU A 161 -1.61 -16.41 16.31
C GLU A 161 -0.42 -16.13 17.25
N PRO A 162 -0.55 -16.26 18.58
CA PRO A 162 0.63 -16.23 19.44
C PRO A 162 1.52 -17.42 19.07
N ASP A 163 2.83 -17.22 19.11
CA ASP A 163 3.84 -18.24 18.86
C ASP A 163 3.49 -19.52 19.63
N CYS A 164 3.00 -20.52 18.90
CA CYS A 164 2.67 -21.84 19.42
C CYS A 164 3.97 -22.63 19.65
N GLU A 165 4.94 -22.05 20.36
CA GLU A 165 6.25 -22.67 20.62
C GLU A 165 7.00 -21.99 21.80
N GLN A 166 6.27 -21.60 22.85
CA GLN A 166 6.87 -21.33 24.17
C GLN A 166 6.08 -21.98 25.30
N GLN A 167 5.72 -23.26 25.16
CA GLN A 167 5.37 -24.13 26.28
C GLN A 167 5.92 -25.54 26.05
N ALA A 168 7.23 -25.68 26.15
CA ALA A 168 7.86 -26.93 26.54
C ALA A 168 8.79 -26.59 27.70
N VAL A 169 8.22 -26.63 28.91
CA VAL A 169 8.96 -26.65 30.18
C VAL A 169 9.41 -28.08 30.43
#